data_AF-A0A015JG88-F1
#
_entry.id   AF-A0A015JG88-F1
#
_cell.length_a   1.000
_cell.length_b   1.000
_cell.length_c   1.000
_cell.angle_alpha   90.00
_cell.angle_beta   90.00
_cell.angle_gamma   90.00
#
_symmetry.space_group_name_H-M   'P 1'
#
loop_
_entity.id
_entity.type
_entity.pdbx_description
1 polymer ?
#
loop_
_entity_poly.entity_id
_entity_poly.type
_entity_poly.pdbx_seq_one_letter_code
_entity_poly.pdbx_strand_id
1 'polypeptide(L)'
;MVSPNELAAQASCYGLPYGIFGIFCWWFTFFSASLVHANCPIFAPWRWGKSYRVQGPYLTIMTSILILGPAIYTCFKCKSDWIMILVALGQLTPWAFKLMNDGFKGRKMDSEKLKLGNSYRIAGLIFTIPLSSAGWVGMTALSISLMKTEKAVSIWIWSLYVIALIAMILACCINNTTFRLIMAYIFSSLHIIGSHVIFALISNHWNGFATTGTGMASSIIFFIGKRLLFIDTNS
;
A
#
# COMPACT_ATOMS: atom_id res chain seq x y z
N MET A 1 -4.39 -29.47 -5.95
CA MET A 1 -2.98 -29.04 -6.06
C MET A 1 -2.94 -27.92 -7.08
N VAL A 2 -2.25 -26.82 -6.84
CA VAL A 2 -2.11 -25.73 -7.84
C VAL A 2 -0.73 -25.86 -8.47
N SER A 3 -0.68 -26.12 -9.77
CA SER A 3 0.57 -26.17 -10.53
C SER A 3 1.15 -24.76 -10.74
N PRO A 4 2.46 -24.61 -11.00
CA PRO A 4 3.05 -23.31 -11.35
C PRO A 4 2.32 -22.62 -12.53
N ASN A 5 1.86 -23.41 -13.50
CA ASN A 5 1.12 -22.91 -14.66
C ASN A 5 -0.28 -22.39 -14.28
N GLU A 6 -0.95 -23.03 -13.32
CA GLU A 6 -2.22 -22.53 -12.78
C GLU A 6 -2.02 -21.26 -11.97
N LEU A 7 -0.92 -21.15 -11.21
CA LEU A 7 -0.59 -19.96 -10.43
C LEU A 7 -0.23 -18.76 -11.33
N ALA A 8 0.47 -19.01 -12.45
CA ALA A 8 0.73 -18.02 -13.48
C ALA A 8 -0.55 -17.59 -14.21
N ALA A 9 -1.44 -18.54 -14.52
CA ALA A 9 -2.75 -18.26 -15.09
C ALA A 9 -3.62 -17.43 -14.13
N GLN A 10 -3.57 -17.71 -12.82
CA GLN A 10 -4.21 -16.92 -11.77
C GLN A 10 -3.65 -15.50 -11.71
N ALA A 11 -2.32 -15.32 -11.80
CA ALA A 11 -1.70 -14.00 -11.82
C ALA A 11 -2.11 -13.15 -13.04
N SER A 12 -2.56 -13.76 -14.15
CA SER A 12 -2.96 -13.04 -15.37
C SER A 12 -4.22 -12.14 -15.19
N CYS A 13 -5.07 -12.45 -14.20
CA CYS A 13 -6.24 -11.63 -13.90
C CYS A 13 -5.88 -10.37 -13.08
N TYR A 14 -4.69 -10.33 -12.47
CA TYR A 14 -4.28 -9.26 -11.56
C TYR A 14 -4.03 -7.95 -12.29
N GLY A 15 -4.74 -6.88 -11.89
CA GLY A 15 -4.76 -5.59 -12.60
C GLY A 15 -4.04 -4.44 -11.90
N LEU A 16 -3.35 -4.71 -10.79
CA LEU A 16 -2.62 -3.70 -10.02
C LEU A 16 -1.10 -3.79 -10.30
N PRO A 17 -0.34 -2.72 -10.00
CA PRO A 17 1.12 -2.75 -10.15
C PRO A 17 1.75 -3.90 -9.37
N TYR A 18 2.77 -4.55 -9.94
CA TYR A 18 3.58 -5.57 -9.27
C TYR A 18 5.04 -5.50 -9.74
N GLY A 19 5.90 -6.46 -9.36
CA GLY A 19 7.30 -6.49 -9.75
C GLY A 19 8.07 -5.21 -9.43
N ILE A 20 9.02 -4.84 -10.29
CA ILE A 20 9.91 -3.69 -10.10
C ILE A 20 9.11 -2.39 -10.04
N PHE A 21 8.13 -2.22 -10.94
CA PHE A 21 7.28 -1.03 -10.95
C PHE A 21 6.48 -0.88 -9.64
N GLY A 22 5.87 -1.97 -9.15
CA GLY A 22 5.17 -1.99 -7.87
C GLY A 22 6.09 -1.65 -6.69
N ILE A 23 7.29 -2.24 -6.64
CA ILE A 23 8.31 -1.94 -5.62
C ILE A 23 8.68 -0.46 -5.64
N PHE A 24 8.96 0.09 -6.83
CA PHE A 24 9.24 1.53 -6.98
C PHE A 24 8.07 2.39 -6.49
N CYS A 25 6.84 2.02 -6.84
CA CYS A 25 5.63 2.70 -6.37
C CYS A 25 5.52 2.68 -4.83
N TRP A 26 5.82 1.55 -4.20
CA TRP A 26 5.81 1.42 -2.74
C TRP A 26 6.87 2.33 -2.11
N TRP A 27 8.12 2.27 -2.59
CA TRP A 27 9.23 3.10 -2.10
C TRP A 27 8.91 4.58 -2.22
N PHE A 28 8.38 5.02 -3.36
CA PHE A 28 8.01 6.41 -3.56
C PHE A 28 6.94 6.88 -2.57
N THR A 29 5.95 6.02 -2.30
CA THR A 29 4.89 6.29 -1.30
C THR A 29 5.47 6.40 0.10
N PHE A 30 6.37 5.48 0.46
CA PHE A 30 7.05 5.47 1.74
C PHE A 30 7.90 6.75 1.96
N PHE A 31 8.72 7.11 0.97
CA PHE A 31 9.52 8.34 1.04
C PHE A 31 8.64 9.58 1.10
N SER A 32 7.59 9.66 0.29
CA SER A 32 6.66 10.81 0.31
C SER A 32 5.97 10.96 1.66
N ALA A 33 5.53 9.84 2.27
CA ALA A 33 4.95 9.84 3.60
C ALA A 33 5.96 10.24 4.68
N SER A 34 7.20 9.75 4.59
CA SER A 34 8.27 10.08 5.55
C SER A 34 8.67 11.55 5.47
N LEU A 35 8.82 12.10 4.26
CA LEU A 35 9.20 13.49 4.04
C LEU A 35 8.10 14.49 4.43
N VAL A 36 6.84 14.06 4.44
CA VAL A 36 5.75 14.83 5.06
C VAL A 36 6.00 15.05 6.56
N HIS A 37 6.68 14.15 7.27
CA HIS A 37 7.08 14.38 8.66
C HIS A 37 8.22 15.39 8.79
N ALA A 38 9.06 15.54 7.77
CA ALA A 38 10.12 16.53 7.70
C ALA A 38 9.69 17.89 7.09
N ASN A 39 8.39 18.08 6.79
CA ASN A 39 7.86 19.25 6.08
C ASN A 39 8.51 19.49 4.70
N CYS A 40 8.93 18.43 4.00
CA CYS A 40 9.51 18.48 2.66
C CYS A 40 8.71 17.63 1.66
N PRO A 41 7.40 17.89 1.44
CA PRO A 41 6.60 17.07 0.53
C PRO A 41 7.14 17.14 -0.91
N ILE A 42 7.52 16.00 -1.50
CA ILE A 42 8.06 15.92 -2.87
C ILE A 42 7.05 16.44 -3.91
N PHE A 43 5.78 16.12 -3.73
CA PHE A 43 4.71 16.48 -4.67
C PHE A 43 4.10 17.86 -4.45
N ALA A 44 4.58 18.60 -3.45
CA ALA A 44 4.15 19.96 -3.18
C ALA A 44 5.36 20.82 -2.77
N PRO A 45 6.37 20.99 -3.64
CA PRO A 45 7.61 21.68 -3.30
C PRO A 45 7.40 23.13 -2.83
N TRP A 46 6.34 23.80 -3.30
CA TRP A 46 5.91 25.13 -2.83
C TRP A 46 5.51 25.19 -1.34
N ARG A 47 5.46 24.04 -0.66
CA ARG A 47 5.14 23.91 0.76
C ARG A 47 6.32 23.49 1.63
N TRP A 48 7.53 23.40 1.08
CA TRP A 48 8.71 23.07 1.88
C TRP A 48 8.89 24.07 3.02
N GLY A 49 9.18 23.55 4.22
CA GLY A 49 9.31 24.33 5.45
C GLY A 49 7.98 24.80 6.08
N LYS A 50 6.85 24.65 5.39
CA LYS A 50 5.52 24.98 5.94
C LYS A 50 4.96 23.79 6.71
N SER A 51 4.17 24.07 7.74
CA SER A 51 3.47 23.02 8.49
C SER A 51 2.57 22.20 7.56
N TYR A 52 2.69 20.88 7.63
CA TYR A 52 1.88 19.95 6.85
C TYR A 52 0.38 20.23 7.07
N ARG A 53 -0.38 20.38 5.98
CA ARG A 53 -1.85 20.38 6.03
C ARG A 53 -2.39 19.06 5.50
N VAL A 54 -3.46 18.62 6.14
CA VAL A 54 -4.25 17.45 5.74
C VAL A 54 -4.87 17.70 4.38
N GLN A 55 -4.91 16.66 3.54
CA GLN A 55 -5.56 16.72 2.24
C GLN A 55 -7.05 17.10 2.39
N GLY A 56 -7.52 18.03 1.55
CA GLY A 56 -8.91 18.45 1.55
C GLY A 56 -9.88 17.32 1.15
N PRO A 57 -11.14 17.34 1.64
CA PRO A 57 -12.09 16.24 1.44
C PRO A 57 -12.37 15.92 -0.02
N TYR A 58 -12.45 16.92 -0.89
CA TYR A 58 -12.66 16.73 -2.32
C TYR A 58 -11.53 15.92 -2.98
N LEU A 59 -10.28 16.30 -2.71
CA LEU A 59 -9.13 15.61 -3.27
C LEU A 59 -9.00 14.21 -2.67
N THR A 60 -9.30 14.04 -1.38
CA THR A 60 -9.38 12.72 -0.72
C THR A 60 -10.40 11.80 -1.40
N ILE A 61 -11.57 12.29 -1.78
CA ILE A 61 -12.59 11.49 -2.49
C ILE A 61 -12.08 11.09 -3.87
N MET A 62 -11.55 12.05 -4.64
CA MET A 62 -10.99 11.79 -5.97
C MET A 62 -9.87 10.75 -5.93
N THR A 63 -8.91 10.89 -5.00
CA THR A 63 -7.83 9.91 -4.84
C THR A 63 -8.34 8.55 -4.41
N SER A 64 -9.34 8.50 -3.54
CA SER A 64 -9.97 7.25 -3.12
C SER A 64 -10.60 6.51 -4.30
N ILE A 65 -11.29 7.21 -5.21
CA ILE A 65 -11.86 6.59 -6.42
C ILE A 65 -10.75 6.01 -7.32
N LEU A 66 -9.69 6.77 -7.55
CA LEU A 66 -8.57 6.36 -8.41
C LEU A 66 -7.76 5.18 -7.82
N ILE A 67 -7.82 4.97 -6.52
CA ILE A 67 -7.13 3.87 -5.83
C ILE A 67 -8.05 2.65 -5.65
N LEU A 68 -9.29 2.88 -5.19
CA LEU A 68 -10.27 1.81 -4.94
C LEU A 68 -10.79 1.22 -6.25
N GLY A 69 -11.03 2.02 -7.29
CA GLY A 69 -11.55 1.55 -8.57
C GLY A 69 -10.71 0.42 -9.19
N PRO A 70 -9.39 0.61 -9.40
CA PRO A 70 -8.49 -0.44 -9.86
C PRO A 70 -8.45 -1.70 -8.98
N ALA A 71 -8.53 -1.53 -7.65
CA ALA A 71 -8.55 -2.65 -6.72
C ALA A 71 -9.86 -3.44 -6.82
N ILE A 72 -11.00 -2.75 -6.87
CA ILE A 72 -12.33 -3.34 -7.08
C ILE A 72 -12.38 -4.08 -8.42
N TYR A 73 -11.88 -3.46 -9.49
CA TYR A 73 -11.78 -4.10 -10.80
C TYR A 73 -10.97 -5.40 -10.73
N THR A 74 -9.82 -5.39 -10.04
CA THR A 74 -9.00 -6.58 -9.83
C THR A 74 -9.76 -7.65 -9.04
N CYS A 75 -10.48 -7.28 -7.98
CA CYS A 75 -11.31 -8.22 -7.21
C CYS A 75 -12.41 -8.87 -8.07
N PHE A 76 -13.07 -8.12 -8.95
CA PHE A 76 -14.08 -8.68 -9.86
C PHE A 76 -13.46 -9.60 -10.92
N LYS A 77 -12.32 -9.21 -11.49
CA LYS A 77 -11.63 -9.98 -12.52
C LYS A 77 -11.04 -11.28 -11.95
N CYS A 78 -10.56 -11.23 -10.71
CA CYS A 78 -9.99 -12.38 -9.99
C CYS A 78 -11.00 -13.04 -9.02
N LYS A 79 -12.31 -12.94 -9.26
CA LYS A 79 -13.36 -13.41 -8.32
C LYS A 79 -13.25 -14.87 -7.89
N SER A 80 -12.62 -15.72 -8.70
CA SER A 80 -12.42 -17.15 -8.43
C SER A 80 -11.16 -17.43 -7.60
N ASP A 81 -10.31 -16.43 -7.34
CA ASP A 81 -9.06 -16.59 -6.62
C ASP A 81 -9.00 -15.64 -5.41
N TRP A 82 -9.34 -16.20 -4.25
CA TRP A 82 -9.34 -15.48 -2.99
C TRP A 82 -7.96 -14.95 -2.59
N ILE A 83 -6.87 -15.61 -3.03
CA ILE A 83 -5.50 -15.17 -2.72
C ILE A 83 -5.24 -13.84 -3.43
N MET A 84 -5.61 -13.76 -4.70
CA MET A 84 -5.48 -12.55 -5.52
C MET A 84 -6.31 -11.40 -4.95
N ILE A 85 -7.54 -11.70 -4.51
CA ILE A 85 -8.42 -10.72 -3.86
C ILE A 85 -7.77 -10.16 -2.58
N LEU A 86 -7.26 -11.03 -1.70
CA LEU A 86 -6.63 -10.60 -0.45
C LEU A 86 -5.40 -9.72 -0.69
N VAL A 87 -4.59 -10.07 -1.68
CA VAL A 87 -3.43 -9.25 -2.04
C VAL A 87 -3.86 -7.91 -2.64
N ALA A 88 -4.86 -7.89 -3.52
CA ALA A 88 -5.39 -6.65 -4.09
C ALA A 88 -5.95 -5.72 -3.02
N LEU A 89 -6.68 -6.26 -2.02
CA LEU A 89 -7.11 -5.51 -0.84
C LEU A 89 -5.92 -5.01 -0.03
N GLY A 90 -4.90 -5.84 0.16
CA GLY A 90 -3.66 -5.46 0.84
C GLY A 90 -2.90 -4.30 0.17
N GLN A 91 -3.07 -4.07 -1.13
CA GLN A 91 -2.46 -2.93 -1.84
C GLN A 91 -3.04 -1.57 -1.44
N LEU A 92 -4.22 -1.57 -0.82
CA LEU A 92 -4.94 -0.39 -0.33
C LEU A 92 -4.43 0.08 1.04
N THR A 93 -3.60 -0.70 1.73
CA THR A 93 -3.11 -0.34 3.08
C THR A 93 -2.39 1.01 3.13
N PRO A 94 -1.51 1.39 2.19
CA PRO A 94 -0.86 2.70 2.20
C PRO A 94 -1.84 3.88 2.09
N TRP A 95 -2.95 3.70 1.37
CA TRP A 95 -4.01 4.70 1.27
C TRP A 95 -4.74 4.87 2.60
N ALA A 96 -5.17 3.77 3.22
CA ALA A 96 -5.82 3.80 4.53
C ALA A 96 -4.89 4.35 5.62
N PHE A 97 -3.61 3.96 5.57
CA PHE A 97 -2.60 4.45 6.49
C PHE A 97 -2.36 5.94 6.31
N LYS A 98 -2.38 6.44 5.07
CA LYS A 98 -2.26 7.87 4.78
C LYS A 98 -3.40 8.66 5.40
N LEU A 99 -4.65 8.21 5.26
CA LEU A 99 -5.80 8.81 5.94
C LEU A 99 -5.61 8.86 7.46
N MET A 100 -5.15 7.75 8.04
CA MET A 100 -4.87 7.68 9.48
C MET A 100 -3.79 8.69 9.91
N ASN A 101 -2.67 8.74 9.17
CA ASN A 101 -1.55 9.64 9.47
C ASN A 101 -1.95 11.13 9.35
N ASP A 102 -2.74 11.45 8.34
CA ASP A 102 -3.31 12.78 8.16
C ASP A 102 -4.22 13.16 9.33
N GLY A 103 -5.03 12.22 9.82
CA GLY A 103 -5.83 12.42 11.02
C GLY A 103 -5.00 12.71 12.28
N PHE A 104 -3.84 12.06 12.45
CA PHE A 104 -2.92 12.34 13.55
C PHE A 104 -2.27 13.73 13.45
N LYS A 105 -1.90 14.17 12.24
CA LYS A 105 -1.31 15.49 12.00
C LYS A 105 -2.34 16.62 12.11
N GLY A 106 -3.57 16.42 11.64
CA GLY A 106 -4.65 17.42 11.67
C GLY A 106 -5.06 17.86 13.08
N ARG A 107 -4.76 17.04 14.10
CA ARG A 107 -5.07 17.31 15.51
C ARG A 107 -4.34 18.52 16.11
N LYS A 108 -3.32 19.03 15.43
CA LYS A 108 -2.50 20.17 15.88
C LYS A 108 -3.01 21.53 15.35
N MET A 109 -4.19 21.58 14.72
CA MET A 109 -4.76 22.78 14.10
C MET A 109 -6.18 23.08 14.62
N ASP A 110 -6.73 24.25 14.26
CA ASP A 110 -8.02 24.85 14.65
C ASP A 110 -9.22 23.88 14.85
N SER A 111 -10.23 24.33 15.61
CA SER A 111 -11.38 23.52 16.06
C SER A 111 -12.17 22.81 14.95
N GLU A 112 -12.33 23.40 13.76
CA GLU A 112 -12.99 22.73 12.62
C GLU A 112 -12.11 21.64 11.97
N LYS A 113 -10.81 21.91 11.85
CA LYS A 113 -9.83 20.95 11.31
C LYS A 113 -9.66 19.74 12.25
N LEU A 114 -9.92 19.93 13.54
CA LEU A 114 -9.93 18.87 14.55
C LEU A 114 -11.00 17.81 14.26
N LYS A 115 -12.23 18.20 13.86
CA LYS A 115 -13.32 17.26 13.54
C LYS A 115 -12.99 16.42 12.31
N LEU A 116 -12.48 17.05 11.24
CA LEU A 116 -12.05 16.36 10.03
C LEU A 116 -10.89 15.41 10.32
N GLY A 117 -9.87 15.88 11.05
CA GLY A 117 -8.72 15.05 11.44
C GLY A 117 -9.13 13.83 12.28
N ASN A 118 -10.07 13.99 13.22
CA ASN A 118 -10.56 12.86 14.00
C ASN A 118 -11.32 11.84 13.13
N SER A 119 -12.10 12.32 12.16
CA SER A 119 -12.81 11.46 11.20
C SER A 119 -11.84 10.65 10.34
N TYR A 120 -10.79 11.30 9.82
CA TYR A 120 -9.73 10.64 9.04
C TYR A 120 -8.95 9.62 9.85
N ARG A 121 -8.67 9.93 11.12
CA ARG A 121 -8.00 8.99 12.02
C ARG A 121 -8.82 7.74 12.25
N ILE A 122 -10.11 7.89 12.56
CA ILE A 122 -11.02 6.75 12.82
C ILE A 122 -11.20 5.92 11.54
N ALA A 123 -11.52 6.55 10.42
CA ALA A 123 -11.68 5.87 9.14
C ALA A 123 -10.38 5.15 8.73
N GLY A 124 -9.24 5.84 8.82
CA GLY A 124 -7.94 5.28 8.52
C GLY A 124 -7.59 4.08 9.40
N LEU A 125 -7.89 4.11 10.70
CA LEU A 125 -7.70 2.95 11.59
C LEU A 125 -8.60 1.77 11.20
N ILE A 126 -9.90 2.03 10.98
CA ILE A 126 -10.89 1.02 10.61
C ILE A 126 -10.50 0.33 9.29
N PHE A 127 -9.90 1.05 8.34
CA PHE A 127 -9.46 0.45 7.08
C PHE A 127 -8.05 -0.14 7.12
N THR A 128 -7.09 0.50 7.80
CA THR A 128 -5.68 0.06 7.79
C THR A 128 -5.54 -1.33 8.38
N ILE A 129 -6.20 -1.60 9.51
CA ILE A 129 -6.11 -2.90 10.20
C ILE A 129 -6.57 -4.04 9.30
N PRO A 130 -7.84 -4.09 8.82
CA PRO A 130 -8.32 -5.20 8.00
C PRO A 130 -7.60 -5.30 6.65
N LEU A 131 -7.26 -4.18 6.00
CA LEU A 131 -6.53 -4.22 4.73
C LEU A 131 -5.10 -4.75 4.91
N SER A 132 -4.41 -4.33 5.97
CA SER A 132 -3.10 -4.88 6.35
C SER A 132 -3.19 -6.37 6.65
N SER A 133 -4.17 -6.80 7.44
CA SER A 133 -4.38 -8.21 7.76
C SER A 133 -4.68 -9.03 6.50
N ALA A 134 -5.58 -8.55 5.63
CA ALA A 134 -5.88 -9.20 4.36
C ALA A 134 -4.61 -9.33 3.50
N GLY A 135 -3.80 -8.29 3.44
CA GLY A 135 -2.54 -8.30 2.70
C GLY A 135 -1.51 -9.30 3.24
N TRP A 136 -1.33 -9.38 4.56
CA TRP A 136 -0.45 -10.38 5.18
C TRP A 136 -0.96 -11.81 4.98
N VAL A 137 -2.26 -12.04 5.12
CA VAL A 137 -2.88 -13.36 4.87
C VAL A 137 -2.72 -13.76 3.40
N GLY A 138 -3.00 -12.84 2.47
CA GLY A 138 -2.83 -13.08 1.03
C GLY A 138 -1.38 -13.38 0.65
N MET A 139 -0.43 -12.61 1.18
CA MET A 139 1.01 -12.84 0.99
C MET A 139 1.46 -14.18 1.58
N THR A 140 0.95 -14.56 2.77
CA THR A 140 1.21 -15.87 3.38
C THR A 140 0.68 -17.00 2.51
N ALA A 141 -0.55 -16.87 2.02
CA ALA A 141 -1.17 -17.87 1.15
C ALA A 141 -0.39 -18.03 -0.17
N LEU A 142 0.01 -16.92 -0.80
CA LEU A 142 0.90 -16.93 -1.97
C LEU A 142 2.22 -17.65 -1.68
N SER A 143 2.84 -17.32 -0.54
CA SER A 143 4.11 -17.90 -0.10
C SER A 143 4.02 -19.40 0.09
N ILE A 144 2.95 -19.89 0.74
CA ILE A 144 2.71 -21.32 0.95
C ILE A 144 2.47 -22.04 -0.38
N SER A 145 1.70 -21.44 -1.29
CA SER A 145 1.49 -22.00 -2.63
C SER A 145 2.80 -22.13 -3.39
N LEU A 146 3.69 -21.14 -3.29
CA LEU A 146 4.98 -21.11 -3.96
C LEU A 146 6.04 -22.02 -3.31
N MET A 147 6.08 -22.14 -1.98
CA MET A 147 7.01 -23.05 -1.29
C MET A 147 6.75 -24.52 -1.63
N LYS A 148 5.51 -24.85 -2.01
CA LYS A 148 5.15 -26.19 -2.51
C LYS A 148 5.71 -26.46 -3.91
N THR A 149 6.07 -25.41 -4.66
CA THR A 149 6.59 -25.52 -6.03
C THR A 149 8.08 -25.22 -6.15
N GLU A 150 8.63 -24.31 -5.34
CA GLU A 150 10.05 -23.89 -5.38
C GLU A 150 10.65 -23.72 -3.98
N LYS A 151 11.72 -24.48 -3.67
CA LYS A 151 12.39 -24.44 -2.35
C LYS A 151 13.14 -23.13 -2.08
N ALA A 152 13.67 -22.48 -3.12
CA ALA A 152 14.56 -21.32 -3.00
C ALA A 152 13.85 -20.05 -2.49
N VAL A 153 12.53 -19.94 -2.67
CA VAL A 153 11.80 -18.71 -2.31
C VAL A 153 11.58 -18.58 -0.79
N SER A 154 11.78 -19.68 -0.05
CA SER A 154 11.55 -19.73 1.40
C SER A 154 12.40 -18.71 2.18
N ILE A 155 13.70 -18.59 1.89
CA ILE A 155 14.62 -17.73 2.67
C ILE A 155 14.20 -16.25 2.60
N TRP A 156 13.91 -15.74 1.40
CA TRP A 156 13.53 -14.34 1.21
C TRP A 156 12.22 -13.97 1.92
N ILE A 157 11.25 -14.88 1.88
CA ILE A 157 9.96 -14.69 2.56
C ILE A 157 10.18 -14.59 4.07
N TRP A 158 10.99 -15.48 4.66
CA TRP A 158 11.31 -15.42 6.09
C TRP A 158 12.03 -14.12 6.48
N SER A 159 12.96 -13.62 5.66
CA SER A 159 13.60 -12.33 5.90
C SER A 159 12.59 -11.18 5.98
N LEU A 160 11.55 -11.17 5.13
CA LEU A 160 10.49 -10.16 5.20
C LEU A 160 9.68 -10.23 6.50
N TYR A 161 9.32 -11.44 6.96
CA TYR A 161 8.64 -11.61 8.25
C TYR A 161 9.50 -11.14 9.43
N VAL A 162 10.80 -11.42 9.40
CA VAL A 162 11.74 -10.96 10.43
C VAL A 162 11.81 -9.43 10.45
N ILE A 163 11.89 -8.77 9.28
CA ILE A 163 11.87 -7.30 9.19
C ILE A 163 10.56 -6.73 9.75
N ALA A 164 9.41 -7.34 9.44
CA ALA A 164 8.12 -6.93 9.99
C ALA A 164 8.07 -7.06 11.52
N LEU A 165 8.59 -8.16 12.06
CA LEU A 165 8.68 -8.38 13.51
C LEU A 165 9.57 -7.31 14.18
N ILE A 166 10.74 -7.03 13.62
CA ILE A 166 11.64 -5.98 14.12
C ILE A 166 10.94 -4.61 14.07
N ALA A 167 10.28 -4.27 12.96
CA ALA A 167 9.55 -3.01 12.83
C ALA A 167 8.46 -2.86 13.90
N MET A 168 7.72 -3.94 14.19
CA MET A 168 6.71 -3.96 15.25
C MET A 168 7.32 -3.77 16.65
N ILE A 169 8.43 -4.46 16.96
CA ILE A 169 9.14 -4.29 18.24
C ILE A 169 9.60 -2.83 18.40
N LEU A 170 10.26 -2.27 17.37
CA LEU A 170 10.73 -0.89 17.38
C LEU A 170 9.58 0.11 17.54
N ALA A 171 8.43 -0.13 16.92
CA ALA A 171 7.23 0.69 17.07
C ALA A 171 6.66 0.69 18.51
N CYS A 172 6.87 -0.37 19.27
CA CYS A 172 6.42 -0.47 20.66
C CYS A 172 7.44 0.10 21.65
N CYS A 173 8.74 -0.06 21.38
CA CYS A 173 9.79 0.31 22.33
C CYS A 173 10.17 1.80 22.31
N ILE A 174 9.99 2.50 21.19
CA ILE A 174 10.45 3.90 21.06
C ILE A 174 9.31 4.90 21.27
N ASN A 175 9.45 5.77 22.28
CA ASN A 175 8.48 6.80 22.62
C ASN A 175 8.60 8.07 21.73
N ASN A 176 8.62 7.89 20.41
CA ASN A 176 8.58 8.99 19.44
C ASN A 176 7.45 8.72 18.45
N THR A 177 6.41 9.57 18.45
CA THR A 177 5.20 9.35 17.63
C THR A 177 5.49 9.25 16.14
N THR A 178 6.40 10.09 15.61
CA THR A 178 6.79 10.05 14.19
C THR A 178 7.47 8.73 13.85
N PHE A 179 8.44 8.33 14.67
CA PHE A 179 9.14 7.06 14.49
C PHE A 179 8.17 5.87 14.55
N ARG A 180 7.25 5.88 15.52
CA ARG A 180 6.21 4.85 15.65
C ARG A 180 5.32 4.75 14.41
N LEU A 181 4.92 5.89 13.83
CA LEU A 181 4.11 5.91 12.61
C LEU A 181 4.90 5.38 11.40
N ILE A 182 6.18 5.71 11.29
CA ILE A 182 7.05 5.17 10.22
C ILE A 182 7.17 3.64 10.35
N MET A 183 7.44 3.14 11.56
CA MET A 183 7.55 1.70 11.80
C MET A 183 6.22 0.97 11.60
N ALA A 184 5.10 1.57 12.03
CA ALA A 184 3.77 1.03 11.78
C ALA A 184 3.42 1.00 10.28
N TYR A 185 3.86 2.00 9.50
CA TYR A 185 3.71 1.97 8.04
C TYR A 185 4.51 0.82 7.43
N ILE A 186 5.77 0.64 7.83
CA ILE A 186 6.61 -0.46 7.33
C ILE A 186 5.93 -1.79 7.65
N PHE A 187 5.58 -2.05 8.91
CA PHE A 187 4.89 -3.27 9.32
C PHE A 187 3.58 -3.49 8.55
N SER A 188 2.74 -2.45 8.44
CA SER A 188 1.43 -2.58 7.80
C SER A 188 1.48 -2.68 6.28
N SER A 189 2.63 -2.44 5.63
CA SER A 189 2.71 -2.45 4.17
C SER A 189 3.82 -3.34 3.60
N LEU A 190 4.65 -3.97 4.42
CA LEU A 190 5.76 -4.80 3.94
C LEU A 190 5.28 -6.00 3.13
N HIS A 191 4.08 -6.52 3.42
CA HIS A 191 3.44 -7.58 2.64
C HIS A 191 3.28 -7.21 1.15
N ILE A 192 3.18 -5.92 0.84
CA ILE A 192 3.09 -5.40 -0.54
C ILE A 192 4.37 -5.72 -1.30
N ILE A 193 5.54 -5.49 -0.70
CA ILE A 193 6.84 -5.76 -1.34
C ILE A 193 6.96 -7.24 -1.68
N GLY A 194 6.74 -8.13 -0.71
CA GLY A 194 6.86 -9.55 -0.99
C GLY A 194 5.79 -10.06 -1.95
N SER A 195 4.57 -9.49 -1.93
CA SER A 195 3.58 -9.79 -2.96
C SER A 195 4.06 -9.42 -4.36
N HIS A 196 4.70 -8.25 -4.54
CA HIS A 196 5.24 -7.82 -5.82
C HIS A 196 6.36 -8.74 -6.34
N VAL A 197 7.26 -9.18 -5.44
CA VAL A 197 8.33 -10.12 -5.76
C VAL A 197 7.76 -11.49 -6.16
N ILE A 198 6.85 -12.03 -5.34
CA ILE A 198 6.22 -13.33 -5.60
C ILE A 198 5.44 -13.30 -6.93
N PHE A 199 4.67 -12.24 -7.19
CA PHE A 199 3.97 -12.09 -8.46
C PHE A 199 4.92 -12.03 -9.66
N ALA A 200 6.03 -11.30 -9.56
CA ALA A 200 7.01 -11.23 -10.63
C ALA A 200 7.65 -12.58 -10.93
N LEU A 201 7.94 -13.36 -9.88
CA LEU A 201 8.46 -14.73 -10.00
C LEU A 201 7.45 -15.65 -10.69
N ILE A 202 6.21 -15.68 -10.19
CA ILE A 202 5.14 -16.55 -10.71
C ILE A 202 4.80 -16.22 -12.16
N SER A 203 4.69 -14.94 -12.50
CA SER A 203 4.33 -14.49 -13.84
C SER A 203 5.51 -14.46 -14.81
N ASN A 204 6.74 -14.68 -14.33
CA ASN A 204 7.98 -14.47 -15.09
C ASN A 204 8.06 -13.08 -15.76
N HIS A 205 7.44 -12.07 -15.13
CA HIS A 205 7.33 -10.70 -15.66
C HIS A 205 7.72 -9.68 -14.59
N TRP A 206 8.99 -9.24 -14.61
CA TRP A 206 9.54 -8.31 -13.62
C TRP A 206 9.19 -6.83 -13.85
N ASN A 207 8.83 -6.46 -15.08
CA ASN A 207 8.55 -5.07 -15.45
C ASN A 207 7.37 -4.48 -14.67
N GLY A 208 6.43 -5.32 -14.22
CA GLY A 208 5.41 -4.90 -13.26
C GLY A 208 4.17 -4.20 -13.82
N PHE A 209 3.99 -4.25 -15.15
CA PHE A 209 2.77 -3.86 -15.83
C PHE A 209 2.04 -5.10 -16.32
N ALA A 210 0.71 -5.12 -16.16
CA ALA A 210 -0.10 -6.12 -16.81
C ALA A 210 0.06 -6.01 -18.33
N THR A 211 0.26 -7.15 -19.00
CA THR A 211 0.49 -7.25 -20.46
C THR A 211 -0.74 -6.92 -21.31
N THR A 212 -1.90 -6.75 -20.69
CA THR A 212 -3.17 -6.42 -21.35
C THR A 212 -3.57 -4.97 -21.11
N GLY A 213 -4.14 -4.31 -22.13
CA GLY A 213 -4.44 -2.87 -22.10
C GLY A 213 -5.32 -2.42 -20.92
N THR A 214 -6.30 -3.23 -20.51
CA THR A 214 -7.15 -2.91 -19.35
C THR A 214 -6.42 -3.03 -18.02
N GLY A 215 -5.53 -4.00 -17.86
CA GLY A 215 -4.68 -4.12 -16.67
C GLY A 215 -3.63 -3.01 -16.58
N MET A 216 -3.08 -2.60 -17.73
CA MET A 216 -2.14 -1.48 -17.81
C MET A 216 -2.81 -0.16 -17.41
N ALA A 217 -4.00 0.14 -17.95
CA ALA A 217 -4.77 1.33 -17.57
C ALA A 217 -5.10 1.34 -16.06
N SER A 218 -5.55 0.20 -15.52
CA SER A 218 -5.80 0.01 -14.08
C SER A 218 -4.55 0.32 -13.24
N SER A 219 -3.39 -0.18 -13.63
CA SER A 219 -2.11 0.07 -12.96
C SER A 219 -1.69 1.54 -13.00
N ILE A 220 -1.87 2.21 -14.14
CA ILE A 220 -1.56 3.64 -14.31
C ILE A 220 -2.48 4.51 -13.46
N ILE A 221 -3.80 4.25 -13.50
CA ILE A 221 -4.80 4.99 -12.72
C ILE A 221 -4.49 4.85 -11.22
N PHE A 222 -4.19 3.63 -10.78
CA PHE A 222 -3.82 3.34 -9.39
C PHE A 222 -2.54 4.09 -8.97
N PHE A 223 -1.54 4.13 -9.86
CA PHE A 223 -0.31 4.89 -9.63
C PHE A 223 -0.58 6.38 -9.48
N ILE A 224 -1.32 6.99 -10.41
CA ILE A 224 -1.70 8.41 -10.37
C ILE A 224 -2.44 8.70 -9.07
N GLY A 225 -3.44 7.90 -8.71
CA GLY A 225 -4.18 8.03 -7.46
C GLY A 225 -3.26 8.04 -6.23
N LYS A 226 -2.29 7.13 -6.16
CA LYS A 226 -1.29 7.07 -5.08
C LYS A 226 -0.40 8.32 -4.99
N ARG A 227 -0.14 9.02 -6.11
CA ARG A 227 0.64 10.27 -6.10
C ARG A 227 -0.21 11.46 -5.67
N LEU A 228 -1.44 11.53 -6.15
CA LEU A 228 -2.38 12.59 -5.79
C LEU A 228 -2.64 12.64 -4.27
N LEU A 229 -2.46 11.55 -3.52
CA LEU A 229 -2.55 11.52 -2.05
C LEU A 229 -1.60 12.48 -1.33
N PHE A 230 -0.56 12.95 -2.01
CA PHE A 230 0.46 13.82 -1.44
C PHE A 230 0.40 15.25 -1.99
N ILE A 231 -0.59 15.55 -2.83
CA ILE A 231 -0.84 16.90 -3.33
C ILE A 231 -1.86 17.58 -2.43
N ASP A 232 -1.57 18.83 -2.09
CA ASP A 232 -2.52 19.74 -1.46
C ASP A 232 -2.53 21.05 -2.26
N THR A 233 -3.71 21.41 -2.76
CA THR A 233 -3.93 22.57 -3.63
C THR A 233 -4.32 23.83 -2.86
N ASN A 234 -4.60 23.74 -1.56
CA ASN A 234 -5.04 24.89 -0.78
C ASN A 234 -3.83 25.69 -0.26
N SER A 235 -3.56 26.82 -0.93
CA SER A 235 -2.64 27.88 -0.47
C SER A 235 -3.07 28.46 0.87
#